data_AF-A0ABD0PMW9-F1
#
_entry.id   AF-A0ABD0PMW9-F1
#
_cell.length_a   1.000
_cell.length_b   1.000
_cell.length_c   1.000
_cell.angle_alpha   90.00
_cell.angle_beta   90.00
_cell.angle_gamma   90.00
#
_symmetry.space_group_name_H-M   'P 1'
#
loop_
_entity.id
_entity.type
_entity.pdbx_description
1 polymer ?
#
loop_
_entity_poly.entity_id
_entity_poly.type
_entity_poly.pdbx_seq_one_letter_code
_entity_poly.pdbx_strand_id
1 'polypeptide(L)'
;HQPPRTHYPTTNAPIGHNDGYYMVPFIPLYRNGDYFLSTKALGYEYAYLQDPISRSALIHFYLSSGQRFVQEFLTPYLEQAQQIWRWLLAAGIIGAAVAGIIATLIAVARKSYGERQPLLNSSEEEGSASYQTT
;
A
#
# COMPACT_ATOMS: atom_id res chain seq x y z
N HIS A 1 14.08 -16.97 3.38
CA HIS A 1 13.33 -15.88 4.03
C HIS A 1 12.63 -16.44 5.25
N GLN A 2 12.84 -15.83 6.43
CA GLN A 2 12.06 -16.09 7.65
C GLN A 2 11.49 -14.74 8.08
N PRO A 3 10.26 -14.39 7.67
CA PRO A 3 9.66 -13.10 8.02
C PRO A 3 9.50 -13.00 9.54
N PRO A 4 9.58 -11.77 10.10
CA PRO A 4 9.31 -11.56 11.52
C PRO A 4 7.93 -12.12 11.91
N ARG A 5 7.88 -12.88 13.00
CA ARG A 5 6.62 -13.48 13.51
C ARG A 5 5.55 -12.45 13.86
N THR A 6 5.96 -11.22 14.15
CA THR A 6 5.07 -10.09 14.42
C THR A 6 4.18 -9.70 13.23
N HIS A 7 4.49 -10.15 12.01
CA HIS A 7 3.64 -9.91 10.83
C HIS A 7 2.47 -10.90 10.69
N TYR A 8 2.44 -11.98 11.47
CA TYR A 8 1.35 -12.93 11.39
C TYR A 8 0.12 -12.40 12.15
N PRO A 9 -1.08 -12.54 11.58
CA PRO A 9 -2.31 -12.19 12.28
C PRO A 9 -2.48 -13.09 13.49
N THR A 10 -2.60 -12.48 14.68
CA THR A 10 -2.80 -13.17 15.95
C THR A 10 -4.26 -13.53 16.22
N THR A 11 -5.20 -12.84 15.56
CA THR A 11 -6.65 -13.04 15.71
C THR A 11 -7.34 -12.89 14.36
N ASN A 12 -8.52 -13.50 14.20
CA ASN A 12 -9.36 -13.43 12.98
C ASN A 12 -8.65 -13.84 11.68
N ALA A 13 -7.57 -14.61 11.78
CA ALA A 13 -6.89 -15.18 10.63
C ALA A 13 -7.71 -16.37 10.09
N PRO A 14 -7.79 -16.56 8.75
CA PRO A 14 -8.25 -17.82 8.20
C PRO A 14 -7.44 -19.00 8.74
N ILE A 15 -8.03 -20.20 8.71
CA ILE A 15 -7.36 -21.43 9.16
C ILE A 15 -6.01 -21.56 8.44
N GLY A 16 -4.94 -21.86 9.18
CA GLY A 16 -3.59 -21.99 8.63
C GLY A 16 -2.79 -20.67 8.50
N HIS A 17 -3.36 -19.51 8.81
CA HIS A 17 -2.71 -18.20 8.61
C HIS A 17 -2.18 -17.54 9.89
N ASN A 18 -2.62 -18.02 11.07
CA ASN A 18 -2.03 -17.63 12.36
C ASN A 18 -0.76 -18.47 12.61
N ASP A 19 0.31 -17.88 13.15
CA ASP A 19 1.58 -18.58 13.38
C ASP A 19 1.55 -19.61 14.52
N GLY A 20 0.59 -19.50 15.45
CA GLY A 20 0.48 -20.27 16.68
C GLY A 20 -0.29 -21.59 16.57
N TYR A 21 -1.10 -21.79 15.53
CA TYR A 21 -1.82 -23.05 15.33
C TYR A 21 -0.92 -24.17 14.78
N TYR A 22 -1.24 -25.41 15.16
CA TYR A 22 -0.54 -26.60 14.67
C TYR A 22 -0.98 -26.98 13.26
N MET A 23 -0.01 -27.30 12.40
CA MET A 23 -0.25 -27.88 11.09
C MET A 23 -0.55 -29.37 11.25
N VAL A 24 -1.77 -29.77 10.91
CA VAL A 24 -2.17 -31.18 10.82
C VAL A 24 -2.18 -31.63 9.35
N PRO A 25 -1.86 -32.90 9.03
CA PRO A 25 -1.61 -34.03 9.93
C PRO A 25 -0.11 -34.36 10.14
N PHE A 26 0.77 -33.36 10.25
CA PHE A 26 2.22 -33.62 10.37
C PHE A 26 2.59 -34.17 11.76
N ILE A 27 3.52 -35.14 11.79
CA ILE A 27 4.10 -35.72 13.01
C ILE A 27 5.64 -35.64 12.89
N PRO A 28 6.36 -35.04 13.86
CA PRO A 28 5.86 -34.41 15.08
C PRO A 28 5.04 -33.14 14.79
N LEU A 29 4.27 -32.67 15.80
CA LEU A 29 3.44 -31.48 15.65
C LEU A 29 4.31 -30.23 15.50
N TYR A 30 4.09 -29.50 14.41
CA TYR A 30 4.73 -28.21 14.12
C TYR A 30 3.67 -27.12 14.02
N ARG A 31 4.02 -25.89 14.41
CA ARG A 31 3.13 -24.74 14.22
C ARG A 31 3.29 -24.13 12.83
N ASN A 32 2.29 -23.39 12.36
CA ASN A 32 2.35 -22.68 11.08
C ASN A 32 3.58 -21.75 11.02
N GLY A 33 3.92 -21.09 12.13
CA GLY A 33 5.10 -20.23 12.23
C GLY A 33 6.43 -20.98 12.21
N ASP A 34 6.44 -22.30 12.41
CA ASP A 34 7.65 -23.13 12.32
C ASP A 34 7.92 -23.57 10.87
N TYR A 35 6.88 -23.56 10.01
CA TYR A 35 6.92 -24.03 8.63
C TYR A 35 7.28 -22.96 7.59
N PHE A 36 7.63 -21.74 8.01
CA PHE A 36 8.14 -20.71 7.11
C PHE A 36 9.62 -20.94 6.76
N LEU A 37 9.86 -22.10 6.15
CA LEU A 37 11.16 -22.58 5.74
C LEU A 37 11.41 -22.24 4.27
N SER A 38 12.69 -22.07 3.91
CA SER A 38 13.04 -22.04 2.49
C SER A 38 12.77 -23.41 1.87
N THR A 39 12.46 -23.44 0.56
CA THR A 39 12.30 -24.71 -0.18
C THR A 39 13.55 -25.59 -0.02
N LYS A 40 14.74 -24.98 0.02
CA LYS A 40 16.02 -25.67 0.29
C LYS A 40 16.02 -26.40 1.64
N ALA A 41 15.48 -25.79 2.70
CA ALA A 41 15.34 -26.44 4.00
C ALA A 41 14.29 -27.56 3.99
N LEU A 42 13.33 -27.50 3.07
CA LEU A 42 12.37 -28.58 2.80
C LEU A 42 12.91 -29.66 1.84
N GLY A 43 14.17 -29.53 1.38
CA GLY A 43 14.83 -30.53 0.53
C GLY A 43 14.49 -30.45 -0.96
N TYR A 44 13.85 -29.38 -1.43
CA TYR A 44 13.56 -29.18 -2.85
C TYR A 44 13.82 -27.76 -3.32
N GLU A 45 14.00 -27.57 -4.62
CA GLU A 45 14.15 -26.24 -5.21
C GLU A 45 13.42 -26.20 -6.55
N TYR A 46 12.73 -25.11 -6.84
CA TYR A 46 12.06 -24.95 -8.12
C TYR A 46 13.10 -24.79 -9.23
N ALA A 47 12.91 -25.46 -10.36
CA ALA A 47 13.89 -25.48 -11.46
C ALA A 47 14.25 -24.07 -11.98
N TYR A 48 13.31 -23.12 -11.94
CA TYR A 48 13.55 -21.73 -12.35
C TYR A 48 14.22 -20.87 -11.26
N LEU A 49 14.29 -21.38 -10.02
CA LEU A 49 15.07 -20.78 -8.93
C LEU A 49 16.46 -21.42 -8.79
N GLN A 50 16.67 -22.59 -9.42
CA GLN A 50 17.96 -23.27 -9.45
C GLN A 50 18.93 -22.48 -10.32
N ASP A 51 20.06 -22.09 -9.75
CA ASP A 51 21.15 -21.51 -10.52
C ASP A 51 21.67 -22.57 -11.53
N PRO A 52 21.67 -22.32 -12.85
CA PRO A 52 22.25 -23.24 -13.84
C PRO A 52 23.75 -23.55 -13.57
N ILE A 53 24.41 -22.78 -12.71
CA ILE A 53 25.79 -22.98 -12.25
C ILE A 53 25.94 -24.17 -11.28
N SER A 54 24.89 -24.93 -10.95
CA SER A 54 25.07 -26.21 -10.22
C SER A 54 25.77 -27.33 -11.01
N ARG A 55 26.19 -27.08 -12.27
CA ARG A 55 26.96 -28.03 -13.08
C ARG A 55 28.41 -27.63 -13.37
N SER A 56 28.87 -26.44 -12.98
CA SER A 56 30.30 -26.13 -13.04
C SER A 56 30.75 -24.99 -12.11
N ALA A 57 31.65 -25.38 -11.20
CA ALA A 57 32.72 -24.57 -10.59
C ALA A 57 32.40 -23.74 -9.33
N LEU A 58 32.99 -24.24 -8.25
CA LEU A 58 33.02 -23.86 -6.84
C LEU A 58 33.63 -22.47 -6.50
N ILE A 59 33.61 -21.48 -7.40
CA ILE A 59 34.22 -20.16 -7.11
C ILE A 59 33.19 -19.00 -7.11
N HIS A 60 31.99 -19.18 -7.67
CA HIS A 60 30.91 -18.19 -7.62
C HIS A 60 29.93 -18.36 -6.45
N PHE A 61 30.16 -19.36 -5.58
CA PHE A 61 29.21 -19.86 -4.58
C PHE A 61 28.77 -18.84 -3.51
N TYR A 62 29.47 -17.72 -3.33
CA TYR A 62 29.16 -16.78 -2.24
C TYR A 62 28.32 -15.56 -2.63
N LEU A 63 27.92 -15.35 -3.89
CA LEU A 63 27.19 -14.12 -4.29
C LEU A 63 26.03 -14.27 -5.30
N SER A 64 25.68 -15.49 -5.75
CA SER A 64 24.84 -15.66 -6.95
C SER A 64 23.33 -15.80 -6.70
N SER A 65 22.89 -16.23 -5.51
CA SER A 65 21.50 -16.69 -5.29
C SER A 65 20.39 -15.64 -5.43
N GLY A 66 20.72 -14.37 -5.70
CA GLY A 66 19.76 -13.31 -6.05
C GLY A 66 19.94 -12.70 -7.44
N GLN A 67 21.05 -12.95 -8.14
CA GLN A 67 21.33 -12.23 -9.39
C GLN A 67 20.46 -12.72 -10.56
N ARG A 68 20.25 -14.03 -10.71
CA ARG A 68 19.42 -14.58 -11.79
C ARG A 68 17.94 -14.24 -11.65
N PHE A 69 17.38 -14.25 -10.43
CA PHE A 69 16.00 -13.81 -10.19
C PHE A 69 15.80 -12.34 -10.59
N VAL A 70 16.71 -11.46 -10.16
CA VAL A 70 16.68 -10.06 -10.59
C VAL A 70 16.80 -9.98 -12.10
N GLN A 71 17.74 -10.73 -12.68
CA GLN A 71 18.09 -10.61 -14.09
C GLN A 71 17.04 -11.16 -15.07
N GLU A 72 16.41 -12.29 -14.75
CA GLU A 72 15.47 -12.97 -15.64
C GLU A 72 14.02 -12.62 -15.34
N PHE A 73 13.69 -12.37 -14.06
CA PHE A 73 12.33 -12.10 -13.65
C PHE A 73 12.05 -10.61 -13.47
N LEU A 74 12.91 -9.86 -12.76
CA LEU A 74 12.65 -8.43 -12.47
C LEU A 74 13.08 -7.49 -13.60
N THR A 75 14.19 -7.76 -14.29
CA THR A 75 14.71 -6.90 -15.38
C THR A 75 13.67 -6.54 -16.43
N PRO A 76 12.86 -7.47 -17.01
CA PRO A 76 11.90 -7.08 -18.03
C PRO A 76 10.87 -6.06 -17.51
N TYR A 77 10.42 -6.21 -16.26
CA TYR A 77 9.51 -5.24 -15.64
C TYR A 77 10.21 -3.92 -15.32
N LEU A 78 11.49 -3.95 -14.94
CA LEU A 78 12.28 -2.74 -14.67
C LEU A 78 12.58 -1.96 -15.95
N GLU A 79 12.95 -2.62 -17.04
CA GLU A 79 13.15 -2.00 -18.35
C GLU A 79 11.86 -1.36 -18.84
N GLN A 80 10.74 -2.08 -18.72
CA GLN A 80 9.43 -1.53 -19.04
C GLN A 80 9.10 -0.31 -18.17
N ALA A 81 9.36 -0.38 -16.86
CA ALA A 81 9.18 0.74 -15.94
C ALA A 81 10.05 1.94 -16.32
N GLN A 82 11.32 1.71 -16.71
CA GLN A 82 12.21 2.75 -17.21
C GLN A 82 11.69 3.38 -18.51
N GLN A 83 11.12 2.59 -19.42
CA GLN A 83 10.58 3.10 -20.68
C GLN A 83 9.38 4.04 -20.45
N ILE A 84 8.53 3.73 -19.47
CA ILE A 84 7.31 4.51 -19.18
C ILE A 84 7.50 5.58 -18.08
N TRP A 85 8.67 5.63 -17.41
CA TRP A 85 8.86 6.48 -16.23
C TRP A 85 8.60 7.97 -16.51
N ARG A 86 8.97 8.46 -17.69
CA ARG A 86 8.73 9.84 -18.13
C ARG A 86 7.24 10.15 -18.26
N TRP A 87 6.46 9.19 -18.74
CA TRP A 87 5.00 9.32 -18.85
C TRP A 87 4.33 9.32 -17.48
N LEU A 88 4.83 8.50 -16.55
CA LEU A 88 4.37 8.51 -15.16
C LEU A 88 4.63 9.86 -14.49
N LEU A 89 5.80 10.45 -14.70
CA LEU A 89 6.10 11.81 -14.22
C LEU A 89 5.19 12.86 -14.86
N ALA A 90 5.02 12.83 -16.18
CA ALA A 90 4.16 13.77 -16.88
C ALA A 90 2.71 13.68 -16.38
N ALA A 91 2.19 12.46 -16.22
CA ALA A 91 0.87 12.22 -15.66
C ALA A 91 0.76 12.75 -14.22
N GLY A 92 1.79 12.55 -13.40
CA GLY A 92 1.85 13.09 -12.03
C GLY A 92 1.81 14.62 -11.99
N ILE A 93 2.58 15.30 -12.85
CA ILE A 93 2.61 16.77 -12.93
C ILE A 93 1.25 17.31 -13.40
N ILE A 94 0.65 16.70 -14.44
CA ILE A 94 -0.66 17.10 -14.95
C ILE A 94 -1.74 16.88 -13.88
N GLY A 95 -1.71 15.74 -13.19
CA GLY A 95 -2.62 15.43 -12.10
C GLY A 95 -2.51 16.45 -10.95
N ALA A 96 -1.29 16.82 -10.57
CA ALA A 96 -1.05 17.84 -9.54
C ALA A 96 -1.57 19.22 -9.98
N ALA A 97 -1.37 19.61 -11.24
CA ALA A 97 -1.88 20.88 -11.78
C ALA A 97 -3.41 20.92 -11.75
N VAL A 98 -4.08 19.86 -12.23
CA VAL A 98 -5.55 19.76 -12.22
C VAL A 98 -6.09 19.79 -10.79
N ALA A 99 -5.50 19.03 -9.88
CA ALA A 99 -5.88 19.03 -8.47
C ALA A 99 -5.72 20.41 -7.83
N GLY A 100 -4.63 21.13 -8.15
CA GLY A 100 -4.41 22.50 -7.69
C GLY A 100 -5.46 23.49 -8.21
N ILE A 101 -5.85 23.39 -9.48
CA ILE A 101 -6.92 24.23 -10.06
C ILE A 101 -8.25 23.97 -9.35
N ILE A 102 -8.61 22.69 -9.17
CA ILE A 102 -9.86 22.34 -8.47
C ILE A 102 -9.83 22.84 -7.02
N ALA A 103 -8.72 22.66 -6.30
CA ALA A 103 -8.57 23.11 -4.92
C ALA A 103 -8.69 24.63 -4.79
N THR A 104 -8.08 25.39 -5.71
CA THR A 104 -8.18 26.85 -5.72
C THR A 104 -9.60 27.33 -6.03
N LEU A 105 -10.28 26.72 -7.00
CA LEU A 105 -11.69 27.01 -7.31
C LEU A 105 -12.60 26.76 -6.10
N ILE A 106 -12.42 25.63 -5.41
CA ILE A 106 -13.18 25.31 -4.19
C ILE A 106 -12.87 26.33 -3.08
N ALA A 107 -11.60 26.68 -2.88
CA ALA A 107 -11.21 27.66 -1.86
C ALA A 107 -11.80 29.05 -2.13
N VAL A 108 -11.76 29.52 -3.38
CA VAL A 108 -12.36 30.80 -3.81
C VAL A 108 -13.88 30.78 -3.64
N ALA A 109 -14.54 29.69 -4.07
CA ALA A 109 -15.98 29.54 -3.88
C ALA A 109 -16.34 29.57 -2.40
N ARG A 110 -15.66 28.79 -1.55
CA ARG A 110 -15.89 28.77 -0.09
C ARG A 110 -15.67 30.14 0.55
N LYS A 111 -14.65 30.89 0.12
CA LYS A 111 -14.43 32.26 0.60
C LYS A 111 -15.60 33.17 0.20
N SER A 112 -16.04 33.11 -1.06
CA SER A 112 -17.15 33.94 -1.57
C SER A 112 -18.50 33.62 -0.94
N TYR A 113 -18.78 32.35 -0.62
CA TYR A 113 -20.00 31.95 0.08
C TYR A 113 -19.92 32.16 1.61
N GLY A 114 -18.71 32.19 2.18
CA GLY A 114 -18.48 32.47 3.61
C GLY A 114 -18.74 33.93 4.01
N GLU A 115 -18.51 34.88 3.10
CA GLU A 115 -18.87 36.30 3.30
C GLU A 115 -20.35 36.60 3.05
N ARG A 116 -21.11 35.66 2.49
CA ARG A 116 -22.57 35.75 2.32
C ARG A 116 -23.32 34.93 3.36
N GLN A 117 -22.87 34.96 4.61
CA GLN A 117 -23.84 34.82 5.70
C GLN A 117 -24.62 36.14 5.76
N PRO A 118 -25.89 36.20 5.31
CA PRO A 118 -26.73 37.32 5.69
C PRO A 118 -26.80 37.28 7.22
N LEU A 119 -26.29 38.32 7.86
CA LEU A 119 -26.58 38.59 9.26
C LEU A 119 -28.10 38.70 9.36
N LEU A 120 -28.74 37.59 9.77
CA LEU A 120 -30.10 37.62 10.30
C LEU A 120 -30.02 38.38 11.62
N ASN A 121 -29.98 39.71 11.55
CA ASN A 121 -30.28 40.64 12.64
C ASN A 121 -30.26 42.08 12.10
N SER A 122 -31.25 42.41 11.28
CA SER A 122 -31.64 43.80 11.03
C SER A 122 -33.11 43.82 10.61
N SER A 123 -34.00 43.54 11.56
CA SER A 123 -35.43 43.93 11.53
C SER A 123 -36.11 43.51 12.84
N GLU A 124 -35.58 43.96 13.97
CA GLU A 124 -36.41 44.22 15.15
C GLU A 124 -36.45 45.73 15.34
N GLU A 125 -37.02 46.44 14.36
CA GLU A 125 -37.47 47.81 14.55
C GLU A 125 -38.98 47.84 14.34
N GLU A 126 -39.66 48.44 15.32
CA GLU A 126 -41.00 49.01 15.25
C GLU A 126 -42.20 48.07 15.33
N GLY A 127 -42.43 47.56 16.55
CA GLY A 127 -43.69 46.91 16.90
C GLY A 127 -44.12 47.08 18.36
N SER A 128 -43.69 48.14 19.07
CA SER A 128 -44.22 48.43 20.41
C SER A 128 -44.06 49.90 20.79
N ALA A 129 -44.75 50.79 20.07
CA ALA A 129 -45.07 52.12 20.58
C ALA A 129 -46.56 52.17 20.93
N SER A 130 -46.80 52.64 22.14
CA SER A 130 -48.00 52.44 22.93
C SER A 130 -49.04 53.57 22.77
N TYR A 131 -50.27 53.27 23.22
CA TYR A 131 -51.38 54.16 23.60
C TYR A 131 -52.30 54.72 22.49
N GLN A 132 -53.49 54.10 22.35
CA GLN A 132 -54.71 54.86 22.08
C GLN A 132 -55.80 54.48 23.09
N THR A 133 -56.30 55.52 23.75
CA THR A 133 -57.45 55.56 24.65
C THR A 133 -58.73 55.74 23.83
N THR A 134 -59.78 54.98 24.13
CA THR A 134 -61.19 55.43 24.10
C THR A 134 -61.98 54.53 25.02
#